data_AF-A0A402CBJ4-F1
#
_entry.id   AF-A0A402CBJ4-F1
#
_cell.length_a   1.000
_cell.length_b   1.000
_cell.length_c   1.000
_cell.angle_alpha   90.00
_cell.angle_beta   90.00
_cell.angle_gamma   90.00
#
_symmetry.space_group_name_H-M   'P 1'
#
loop_
_entity.id
_entity.type
_entity.pdbx_description
1 polymer ?
#
loop_
_entity_poly.entity_id
_entity_poly.type
_entity_poly.pdbx_seq_one_letter_code
_entity_poly.pdbx_strand_id
1 'polypeptide(L)'
;MTSSTATFVSPLLMIDSASARDRDDAFSVTPLPGGHGWAVEVHIAGVADIVGAGSVADEQAFLRAETRYLRSHTIPMLGASAEQAATLTTDAKRTSLRVTGTITTGGQLVDVSISRGQVPAGRCAAIDHADVPGILSDPAHPLCAPLTAAHAASHALLTARREGGALAFYDLTRGWASSEDGAIVAIPDSLRTVAYVIVQELMIATNEAVALWCVDQGLPILFRNHRPNPVAGSTDELMHEIAAAAGDPDLFAKLRGRLLSTLRAATYNPTVHGHYGLRLSAYAHITSPLRRVADLINQRIVFAYLDHCPAPYTRDQLTALGDDLNRRSHQAREAKKNRFKHADQRHVARQAARDLTALDARTFHKVLKAAAGHPLSEEVAAELARRATADNLTVADVAVLVDIDDSSWRPSQLQVVDALSVAHPEMGPSVVSIWRQAHPADAESTVETRAHGADHDRRFAARGTHRGMRGPWMHAPTKKQAEQAALWAALRAQLTGTDHDQPEPDWPLEPDTAPTEQHPHPATTAPAPAPAPAPGTHRVPLGTLAGLSETKKRKALSNPVAWLMSLAQNEQLPKPEWHFHTDGPSHAPRFTATVHFVGCTGTADAGSKSAAKIASTTTLVEAILTQI
;
A
#
# COMPACT_ATOMS: atom_id res chain seq x y z
N MET A 1 15.97 46.58 -50.07
CA MET A 1 15.38 46.52 -48.72
C MET A 1 15.30 45.07 -48.32
N THR A 2 16.32 44.57 -47.62
CA THR A 2 16.39 43.20 -47.11
C THR A 2 15.51 43.08 -45.89
N SER A 3 14.37 42.41 -46.04
CA SER A 3 13.47 42.08 -44.93
C SER A 3 14.21 41.16 -43.96
N SER A 4 14.42 41.64 -42.74
CA SER A 4 14.89 40.85 -41.61
C SER A 4 13.82 39.82 -41.28
N THR A 5 14.04 38.57 -41.67
CA THR A 5 13.29 37.42 -41.14
C THR A 5 13.61 37.31 -39.65
N ALA A 6 12.83 38.03 -38.83
CA ALA A 6 12.78 37.82 -37.40
C ALA A 6 12.40 36.36 -37.18
N THR A 7 13.38 35.55 -36.77
CA THR A 7 13.13 34.18 -36.34
C THR A 7 12.25 34.27 -35.10
N PHE A 8 10.96 33.92 -35.23
CA PHE A 8 10.04 33.91 -34.10
C PHE A 8 10.54 32.86 -33.10
N VAL A 9 11.14 33.32 -32.01
CA VAL A 9 11.57 32.45 -30.92
C VAL A 9 10.31 32.10 -30.12
N SER A 10 10.04 30.80 -29.95
CA SER A 10 8.90 30.34 -29.14
C SER A 10 8.99 30.91 -27.72
N PRO A 11 7.86 31.39 -27.13
CA PRO A 11 7.85 31.83 -25.75
C PRO A 11 8.18 30.68 -24.80
N LEU A 12 8.80 31.01 -23.66
CA LEU A 12 8.97 30.12 -22.52
C LEU A 12 7.72 30.19 -21.64
N LEU A 13 7.07 29.06 -21.42
CA LEU A 13 5.86 28.93 -20.61
C LEU A 13 6.25 28.79 -19.14
N MET A 14 5.66 29.61 -18.27
CA MET A 14 5.71 29.46 -16.81
C MET A 14 4.29 29.14 -16.34
N ILE A 15 4.01 27.86 -16.08
CA ILE A 15 2.68 27.42 -15.70
C ILE A 15 2.66 27.19 -14.19
N ASP A 16 1.99 28.08 -13.47
CA ASP A 16 1.91 28.09 -12.00
C ASP A 16 0.48 28.46 -11.57
N SER A 17 0.23 28.63 -10.27
CA SER A 17 -0.95 29.35 -9.83
C SER A 17 -0.75 30.86 -10.00
N ALA A 18 -1.83 31.62 -10.24
CA ALA A 18 -1.79 33.08 -10.36
C ALA A 18 -1.22 33.77 -9.11
N SER A 19 -1.32 33.11 -7.95
CA SER A 19 -0.78 33.56 -6.67
C SER A 19 0.67 33.15 -6.41
N ALA A 20 1.30 32.36 -7.30
CA ALA A 20 2.67 31.90 -7.13
C ALA A 20 3.64 33.09 -7.18
N ARG A 21 4.57 33.13 -6.21
CA ARG A 21 5.62 34.15 -6.11
C ARG A 21 6.98 33.59 -6.52
N ASP A 22 7.14 32.29 -6.33
CA ASP A 22 8.31 31.47 -6.51
C ASP A 22 8.19 30.65 -7.80
N ARG A 23 8.46 31.28 -8.95
CA ARG A 23 8.50 30.61 -10.24
C ARG A 23 9.90 30.08 -10.50
N ASP A 24 10.05 28.77 -10.30
CA ASP A 24 11.33 28.07 -10.44
C ASP A 24 11.65 27.75 -11.90
N ASP A 25 10.66 27.39 -12.71
CA ASP A 25 10.87 26.85 -14.05
C ASP A 25 10.11 27.60 -15.14
N ALA A 26 10.72 27.61 -16.33
CA ALA A 26 10.11 28.08 -17.57
C ALA A 26 10.56 27.17 -18.72
N PHE A 27 9.65 26.74 -19.58
CA PHE A 27 9.99 25.77 -20.62
C PHE A 27 9.38 26.09 -21.99
N SER A 28 10.01 25.61 -23.06
CA SER A 28 9.39 25.56 -24.38
C SER A 28 9.49 24.15 -24.94
N VAL A 29 8.46 23.74 -25.68
CA VAL A 29 8.38 22.46 -26.37
C VAL A 29 7.97 22.72 -27.80
N THR A 30 8.75 22.24 -28.76
CA THR A 30 8.49 22.43 -30.19
C THR A 30 8.53 21.09 -30.90
N PRO A 31 7.52 20.71 -31.71
CA PRO A 31 7.55 19.47 -32.48
C PRO A 31 8.74 19.44 -33.44
N LEU A 32 9.40 18.29 -33.55
CA LEU A 32 10.43 18.08 -34.56
C LEU A 32 9.80 17.76 -35.92
N PRO A 33 10.47 18.12 -37.04
CA PRO A 33 10.03 17.73 -38.37
C PRO A 33 9.81 16.22 -38.51
N GLY A 34 8.86 15.81 -39.35
CA GLY A 34 8.59 14.39 -39.61
C GLY A 34 7.94 13.62 -38.45
N GLY A 35 7.56 14.29 -37.36
CA GLY A 35 6.94 13.63 -36.20
C GLY A 35 7.92 12.84 -35.34
N HIS A 36 9.21 13.18 -35.39
CA HIS A 36 10.28 12.48 -34.68
C HIS A 36 10.43 12.91 -33.20
N GLY A 37 9.35 13.34 -32.57
CA GLY A 37 9.33 13.81 -31.18
C GLY A 37 9.31 15.33 -31.05
N TRP A 38 9.89 15.85 -29.97
CA TRP A 38 9.83 17.27 -29.60
C TRP A 38 11.19 17.77 -29.10
N ALA A 39 11.63 18.92 -29.60
CA ALA A 39 12.70 19.67 -28.97
C ALA A 39 12.16 20.32 -27.68
N VAL A 40 12.92 20.21 -26.59
CA VAL A 40 12.59 20.82 -25.30
C VAL A 40 13.72 21.71 -24.82
N GLU A 41 13.34 22.85 -24.26
CA GLU A 41 14.23 23.77 -23.55
C GLU A 41 13.59 24.11 -22.21
N VAL A 42 14.28 23.82 -21.12
CA VAL A 42 13.86 24.13 -19.75
C VAL A 42 14.89 25.06 -19.12
N HIS A 43 14.39 26.12 -18.50
CA HIS A 43 15.15 27.06 -17.69
C HIS A 43 14.71 26.94 -16.25
N ILE A 44 15.67 26.73 -15.35
CA ILE A 44 15.46 26.67 -13.90
C ILE A 44 16.13 27.90 -13.29
N ALA A 45 15.43 28.65 -12.44
CA ALA A 45 15.90 29.87 -11.80
C ALA A 45 17.32 29.71 -11.23
N GLY A 46 18.23 30.63 -11.57
CA GLY A 46 19.65 30.59 -11.19
C GLY A 46 19.89 31.05 -9.74
N VAL A 47 19.19 30.45 -8.78
CA VAL A 47 19.23 30.83 -7.36
C VAL A 47 20.65 30.84 -6.78
N ALA A 48 21.51 29.91 -7.18
CA ALA A 48 22.91 29.84 -6.74
C ALA A 48 23.75 31.06 -7.14
N ASP A 49 23.35 31.82 -8.18
CA ASP A 49 24.00 33.09 -8.54
C ASP A 49 23.55 34.25 -7.65
N ILE A 50 22.37 34.13 -7.05
CA ILE A 50 21.75 35.15 -6.19
C ILE A 50 22.10 34.90 -4.72
N VAL A 51 22.15 33.63 -4.30
CA VAL A 51 22.36 33.19 -2.92
C VAL A 51 23.80 32.69 -2.76
N GLY A 52 24.71 33.62 -2.51
CA GLY A 52 26.11 33.32 -2.22
C GLY A 52 26.27 32.54 -0.91
N ALA A 53 27.25 31.63 -0.87
CA ALA A 53 27.56 30.84 0.33
C ALA A 53 27.91 31.74 1.52
N GLY A 54 27.35 31.45 2.70
CA GLY A 54 27.53 32.25 3.91
C GLY A 54 26.75 33.58 3.96
N SER A 55 25.91 33.86 2.96
CA SER A 55 24.99 35.00 3.03
C SER A 55 23.83 34.74 3.99
N VAL A 56 23.12 35.79 4.41
CA VAL A 56 21.91 35.66 5.25
C VAL A 56 20.84 34.78 4.58
N ALA A 57 20.69 34.86 3.26
CA ALA A 57 19.75 34.03 2.52
C ALA A 57 20.18 32.55 2.50
N ASP A 58 21.49 32.28 2.45
CA ASP A 58 22.05 30.93 2.52
C ASP A 58 21.83 30.30 3.90
N GLU A 59 22.15 31.03 4.98
CA GLU A 59 21.87 30.59 6.34
C GLU A 59 20.39 30.30 6.56
N GLN A 60 19.50 31.16 6.03
CA GLN A 60 18.06 30.93 6.07
C GLN A 60 17.64 29.68 5.28
N ALA A 61 18.24 29.45 4.10
CA ALA A 61 17.95 28.28 3.28
C ALA A 61 18.29 26.98 4.03
N PHE A 62 19.46 26.90 4.66
CA PHE A 62 19.85 25.73 5.46
C PHE A 62 19.07 25.60 6.78
N LEU A 63 18.67 26.72 7.39
CA LEU A 63 17.82 26.70 8.58
C LEU A 63 16.41 26.17 8.25
N ARG A 64 15.82 26.61 7.14
CA ARG A 64 14.45 26.26 6.75
C ARG A 64 14.35 24.95 5.97
N ALA A 65 15.39 24.59 5.21
CA ALA A 65 15.49 23.47 4.26
C ALA A 65 14.48 23.49 3.10
N GLU A 66 13.26 23.97 3.31
CA GLU A 66 12.20 24.09 2.30
C GLU A 66 11.28 25.29 2.59
N THR A 67 10.58 25.76 1.55
CA THR A 67 9.48 26.72 1.71
C THR A 67 8.28 26.04 2.36
N ARG A 68 7.65 26.72 3.34
CA ARG A 68 6.45 26.19 4.02
C ARG A 68 5.20 26.93 3.56
N TYR A 69 4.33 26.23 2.85
CA TYR A 69 3.02 26.72 2.43
C TYR A 69 1.99 26.46 3.53
N LEU A 70 1.61 27.50 4.27
CA LEU A 70 0.55 27.44 5.27
C LEU A 70 -0.76 27.95 4.66
N ARG A 71 -1.89 27.58 5.28
CA ARG A 71 -3.21 28.02 4.80
C ARG A 71 -3.37 29.54 4.71
N SER A 72 -2.68 30.29 5.59
CA SER A 72 -2.79 31.76 5.66
C SER A 72 -1.67 32.51 4.95
N HIS A 73 -0.48 31.92 4.82
CA HIS A 73 0.68 32.58 4.23
C HIS A 73 1.78 31.56 3.86
N THR A 74 2.73 31.99 3.05
CA THR A 74 3.93 31.23 2.71
C THR A 74 5.12 31.74 3.52
N ILE A 75 5.91 30.83 4.06
CA ILE A 75 7.21 31.13 4.67
C ILE A 75 8.30 30.71 3.67
N PRO A 76 8.87 31.65 2.90
CA PRO A 76 9.82 31.33 1.84
C PRO A 76 11.13 30.80 2.41
N MET A 77 11.74 29.82 1.74
CA MET A 77 13.03 29.25 2.16
C MET A 77 14.13 30.32 2.22
N LEU A 78 14.24 31.13 1.18
CA LEU A 78 15.32 32.12 1.00
C LEU A 78 15.06 33.47 1.67
N GLY A 79 13.83 33.71 2.12
CA GLY A 79 13.35 35.05 2.47
C GLY A 79 12.86 35.83 1.23
N ALA A 80 12.04 36.85 1.45
CA ALA A 80 11.31 37.54 0.38
C ALA A 80 12.22 38.24 -0.65
N SER A 81 13.31 38.89 -0.19
CA SER A 81 14.20 39.64 -1.09
C SER A 81 14.99 38.73 -2.03
N ALA A 82 15.54 37.62 -1.53
CA ALA A 82 16.28 36.67 -2.34
C ALA A 82 15.37 35.89 -3.30
N GLU A 83 14.17 35.51 -2.84
CA GLU A 83 13.14 34.92 -3.70
C GLU A 83 12.77 35.86 -4.85
N GLN A 84 12.48 37.14 -4.56
CA GLN A 84 12.13 38.13 -5.59
C GLN A 84 13.27 38.40 -6.59
N ALA A 85 14.53 38.33 -6.15
CA ALA A 85 15.68 38.53 -7.01
C ALA A 85 15.91 37.35 -7.96
N ALA A 86 15.58 36.12 -7.53
CA ALA A 86 15.84 34.89 -8.28
C ALA A 86 14.64 34.38 -9.10
N THR A 87 13.41 34.62 -8.64
CA THR A 87 12.17 34.15 -9.29
C THR A 87 12.12 34.54 -10.77
N LEU A 88 11.69 33.62 -11.63
CA LEU A 88 11.53 33.88 -13.05
C LEU A 88 10.35 34.84 -13.28
N THR A 89 10.54 35.81 -14.17
CA THR A 89 9.53 36.82 -14.46
C THR A 89 9.41 37.10 -15.95
N THR A 90 8.31 37.71 -16.36
CA THR A 90 8.07 38.10 -17.76
C THR A 90 8.78 39.41 -18.12
N ASP A 91 9.14 40.22 -17.14
CA ASP A 91 9.59 41.61 -17.30
C ASP A 91 11.09 41.81 -17.05
N ALA A 92 11.76 40.87 -16.39
CA ALA A 92 13.15 41.02 -16.01
C ALA A 92 14.02 39.89 -16.58
N LYS A 93 15.27 40.25 -16.86
CA LYS A 93 16.31 39.28 -17.22
C LYS A 93 16.71 38.47 -15.99
N ARG A 94 16.75 37.14 -16.12
CA ARG A 94 17.09 36.22 -15.02
C ARG A 94 18.17 35.22 -15.42
N THR A 95 19.07 34.91 -14.49
CA THR A 95 20.01 33.79 -14.66
C THR A 95 19.26 32.47 -14.47
N SER A 96 19.78 31.41 -15.09
CA SER A 96 19.16 30.09 -15.05
C SER A 96 20.18 28.97 -15.26
N LEU A 97 19.85 27.78 -14.77
CA LEU A 97 20.35 26.54 -15.32
C LEU A 97 19.50 26.22 -16.56
N ARG A 98 20.13 26.05 -17.72
CA ARG A 98 19.46 25.72 -18.98
C ARG A 98 19.68 24.25 -19.28
N VAL A 99 18.58 23.54 -19.56
CA VAL A 99 18.56 22.14 -19.97
C VAL A 99 17.86 22.06 -21.31
N THR A 100 18.53 21.53 -22.33
CA THR A 100 17.93 21.30 -23.65
C THR A 100 18.03 19.83 -24.02
N GLY A 101 17.12 19.34 -24.85
CA GLY A 101 17.20 17.99 -25.39
C GLY A 101 16.05 17.67 -26.33
N THR A 102 15.88 16.39 -26.62
CA THR A 102 14.81 15.86 -27.47
C THR A 102 13.98 14.86 -26.68
N ILE A 103 12.67 15.10 -26.58
CA ILE A 103 11.71 14.11 -26.10
C ILE A 103 11.34 13.25 -27.30
N THR A 104 11.70 11.97 -27.26
CA THR A 104 11.36 11.00 -28.30
C THR A 104 9.86 10.67 -28.28
N THR A 105 9.34 10.11 -29.37
CA THR A 105 7.96 9.59 -29.42
C THR A 105 7.71 8.46 -28.43
N GLY A 106 8.76 7.75 -28.02
CA GLY A 106 8.72 6.74 -26.95
C GLY A 106 8.81 7.31 -25.53
N GLY A 107 8.72 8.63 -25.34
CA GLY A 107 8.69 9.25 -24.01
C GLY A 107 10.02 9.18 -23.26
N GLN A 108 11.14 9.33 -23.96
CA GLN A 108 12.48 9.44 -23.37
C GLN A 108 13.09 10.80 -23.72
N LEU A 109 13.68 11.48 -22.73
CA LEU A 109 14.45 12.72 -22.96
C LEU A 109 15.92 12.37 -23.24
N VAL A 110 16.35 12.62 -24.47
CA VAL A 110 17.69 12.29 -25.00
C VAL A 110 18.40 13.53 -25.53
N ASP A 111 19.66 13.38 -25.98
CA ASP A 111 20.50 14.45 -26.51
C ASP A 111 20.60 15.66 -25.57
N VAL A 112 20.71 15.36 -24.28
CA VAL A 112 20.65 16.35 -23.21
C VAL A 112 21.91 17.19 -23.19
N SER A 113 21.74 18.51 -23.20
CA SER A 113 22.80 19.48 -22.96
C SER A 113 22.42 20.37 -21.77
N ILE A 114 23.38 20.56 -20.87
CA ILE A 114 23.23 21.37 -19.66
C ILE A 114 24.23 22.51 -19.71
N SER A 115 23.75 23.74 -19.52
CA SER A 115 24.60 24.94 -19.60
C SER A 115 24.14 26.05 -18.65
N ARG A 116 25.02 27.04 -18.45
CA ARG A 116 24.60 28.35 -17.96
C ARG A 116 23.58 28.94 -18.93
N GLY A 117 22.55 29.60 -18.40
CA GLY A 117 21.48 30.20 -19.18
C GLY A 117 21.07 31.57 -18.66
N GLN A 118 20.49 32.38 -19.54
CA GLN A 118 19.78 33.59 -19.16
C GLN A 118 18.44 33.63 -19.88
N VAL A 119 17.39 33.89 -19.12
CA VAL A 119 16.05 34.17 -19.61
C VAL A 119 15.96 35.68 -19.85
N PRO A 120 15.80 36.14 -21.11
CA PRO A 120 15.62 37.56 -21.40
C PRO A 120 14.24 38.06 -20.95
N ALA A 121 14.17 39.34 -20.60
CA ALA A 121 12.89 40.03 -20.42
C ALA A 121 12.01 39.89 -21.67
N GLY A 122 10.72 39.63 -21.48
CA GLY A 122 9.73 39.46 -22.55
C GLY A 122 9.69 38.07 -23.20
N ARG A 123 10.59 37.13 -22.85
CA ARG A 123 10.58 35.77 -23.42
C ARG A 123 9.58 34.82 -22.73
N CYS A 124 9.20 35.12 -21.49
CA CYS A 124 8.29 34.27 -20.73
C CYS A 124 6.82 34.67 -20.88
N ALA A 125 5.93 33.67 -20.84
CA ALA A 125 4.50 33.82 -20.68
C ALA A 125 4.08 33.11 -19.38
N ALA A 126 3.56 33.87 -18.41
CA ALA A 126 2.99 33.33 -17.18
C ALA A 126 1.55 32.90 -17.41
N ILE A 127 1.19 31.68 -17.01
CA ILE A 127 -0.11 31.05 -17.29
C ILE A 127 -0.61 30.39 -16.01
N ASP A 128 -1.89 30.61 -15.65
CA ASP A 128 -2.51 29.85 -14.56
C ASP A 128 -2.86 28.43 -15.04
N HIS A 129 -2.70 27.43 -14.17
CA HIS A 129 -3.16 26.07 -14.44
C HIS A 129 -4.61 25.99 -14.94
N ALA A 130 -5.50 26.84 -14.43
CA ALA A 130 -6.91 26.90 -14.77
C ALA A 130 -7.18 27.42 -16.19
N ASP A 131 -6.27 28.21 -16.76
CA ASP A 131 -6.45 28.83 -18.08
C ASP A 131 -6.06 27.88 -19.22
N VAL A 132 -5.17 26.92 -18.96
CA VAL A 132 -4.63 26.01 -19.99
C VAL A 132 -5.69 25.26 -20.79
N PRO A 133 -6.76 24.67 -20.19
CA PRO A 133 -7.81 24.02 -20.96
C PRO A 133 -8.52 24.96 -21.95
N GLY A 134 -8.76 26.21 -21.54
CA GLY A 134 -9.36 27.23 -22.40
C GLY A 134 -8.44 27.58 -23.58
N ILE A 135 -7.15 27.77 -23.30
CA ILE A 135 -6.14 28.05 -24.34
C ILE A 135 -6.04 26.90 -25.35
N LEU A 136 -6.01 25.65 -24.88
CA LEU A 136 -5.95 24.47 -25.75
C LEU A 136 -7.21 24.30 -26.62
N SER A 137 -8.33 24.87 -26.20
CA SER A 137 -9.60 24.79 -26.94
C SER A 137 -9.77 25.93 -27.96
N ASP A 138 -8.88 26.93 -27.96
CA ASP A 138 -8.89 28.06 -28.87
C ASP A 138 -7.67 28.02 -29.81
N PRO A 139 -7.81 27.48 -31.04
CA PRO A 139 -6.73 27.45 -32.02
C PRO A 139 -6.19 28.83 -32.43
N ALA A 140 -6.94 29.90 -32.22
CA ALA A 140 -6.50 31.27 -32.51
C ALA A 140 -5.62 31.85 -31.38
N HIS A 141 -5.62 31.24 -30.20
CA HIS A 141 -4.82 31.72 -29.08
C HIS A 141 -3.32 31.54 -29.37
N PRO A 142 -2.47 32.58 -29.20
CA PRO A 142 -1.04 32.50 -29.55
C PRO A 142 -0.25 31.40 -28.84
N LEU A 143 -0.69 31.01 -27.65
CA LEU A 143 -0.05 29.95 -26.84
C LEU A 143 -0.65 28.56 -27.07
N CYS A 144 -1.68 28.42 -27.93
CA CYS A 144 -2.32 27.12 -28.17
C CYS A 144 -1.31 26.12 -28.75
N ALA A 145 -0.63 26.46 -29.84
CA ALA A 145 0.36 25.59 -30.48
C ALA A 145 1.49 25.10 -29.55
N PRO A 146 2.22 25.96 -28.81
CA PRO A 146 3.26 25.49 -27.89
C PRO A 146 2.69 24.65 -26.72
N LEU A 147 1.49 24.95 -26.22
CA LEU A 147 0.84 24.13 -25.19
C LEU A 147 0.38 22.77 -25.74
N THR A 148 -0.11 22.71 -26.98
CA THR A 148 -0.43 21.44 -27.64
C THR A 148 0.80 20.56 -27.77
N ALA A 149 1.95 21.14 -28.14
CA ALA A 149 3.21 20.41 -28.21
C ALA A 149 3.65 19.91 -26.83
N ALA A 150 3.58 20.76 -25.79
CA ALA A 150 3.90 20.38 -24.42
C ALA A 150 2.99 19.27 -23.87
N HIS A 151 1.69 19.33 -24.17
CA HIS A 151 0.72 18.30 -23.81
C HIS A 151 1.02 16.96 -24.51
N ALA A 152 1.31 16.97 -25.82
CA ALA A 152 1.64 15.76 -26.54
C ALA A 152 2.93 15.11 -26.00
N ALA A 153 3.95 15.92 -25.73
CA ALA A 153 5.21 15.46 -25.16
C ALA A 153 5.03 14.90 -23.73
N SER A 154 4.26 15.57 -22.87
CA SER A 154 4.00 15.08 -21.50
C SER A 154 3.19 13.79 -21.49
N HIS A 155 2.28 13.62 -22.45
CA HIS A 155 1.56 12.36 -22.62
C HIS A 155 2.48 11.21 -23.02
N ALA A 156 3.45 11.46 -23.91
CA ALA A 156 4.46 10.45 -24.27
C ALA A 156 5.32 10.05 -23.07
N LEU A 157 5.81 11.04 -22.30
CA LEU A 157 6.57 10.81 -21.05
C LEU A 157 5.75 9.98 -20.03
N LEU A 158 4.50 10.36 -19.78
CA LEU A 158 3.61 9.65 -18.86
C LEU A 158 3.36 8.21 -19.31
N THR A 159 3.14 8.00 -20.61
CA THR A 159 2.90 6.67 -21.18
C THR A 159 4.11 5.78 -20.95
N ALA A 160 5.31 6.26 -21.30
CA ALA A 160 6.56 5.53 -21.09
C ALA A 160 6.80 5.18 -19.62
N ARG A 161 6.54 6.12 -18.69
CA ARG A 161 6.64 5.86 -17.24
C ARG A 161 5.67 4.79 -16.76
N ARG A 162 4.42 4.81 -17.25
CA ARG A 162 3.42 3.78 -16.92
C ARG A 162 3.81 2.42 -17.45
N GLU A 163 4.26 2.35 -18.69
CA GLU A 163 4.74 1.10 -19.31
C GLU A 163 6.00 0.56 -18.60
N GLY A 164 6.86 1.46 -18.10
CA GLY A 164 8.01 1.11 -17.25
C GLY A 164 7.65 0.70 -15.82
N GLY A 165 6.36 0.68 -15.44
CA GLY A 165 5.90 0.27 -14.11
C GLY A 165 6.10 1.33 -13.01
N ALA A 166 6.20 2.62 -13.38
CA ALA A 166 6.26 3.70 -12.41
C ALA A 166 4.90 3.89 -11.72
N LEU A 167 4.92 4.37 -10.48
CA LEU A 167 3.72 4.71 -9.72
C LEU A 167 3.17 6.06 -10.21
N ALA A 168 2.67 6.08 -11.44
CA ALA A 168 2.18 7.27 -12.13
C ALA A 168 0.63 7.26 -12.23
N PHE A 169 -0.01 7.91 -11.27
CA PHE A 169 -1.46 7.98 -11.12
C PHE A 169 -1.94 9.43 -11.20
N TYR A 170 -2.89 9.71 -12.09
CA TYR A 170 -3.52 11.03 -12.24
C TYR A 170 -5.02 10.83 -12.44
N ASP A 171 -5.82 11.23 -11.46
CA ASP A 171 -7.27 11.33 -11.53
C ASP A 171 -7.64 12.80 -11.25
N LEU A 172 -7.58 13.60 -12.31
CA LEU A 172 -7.87 15.03 -12.22
C LEU A 172 -9.34 15.29 -11.85
N THR A 173 -10.26 14.41 -12.25
CA THR A 173 -11.68 14.53 -11.93
C THR A 173 -11.94 14.45 -10.43
N ARG A 174 -11.32 13.47 -9.75
CA ARG A 174 -11.47 13.29 -8.30
C ARG A 174 -10.42 14.05 -7.48
N GLY A 175 -9.41 14.63 -8.14
CA GLY A 175 -8.39 15.42 -7.49
C GLY A 175 -7.31 14.60 -6.81
N TRP A 176 -6.84 13.53 -7.44
CA TRP A 176 -5.77 12.69 -6.92
C TRP A 176 -4.62 12.60 -7.92
N ALA A 177 -3.38 12.69 -7.42
CA ALA A 177 -2.19 12.45 -8.21
C ALA A 177 -1.11 11.73 -7.40
N SER A 178 -0.26 10.95 -8.05
CA SER A 178 0.97 10.42 -7.47
C SER A 178 2.03 11.51 -7.36
N SER A 179 2.64 11.65 -6.19
CA SER A 179 3.81 12.49 -5.98
C SER A 179 5.09 11.80 -6.46
N GLU A 180 6.19 12.55 -6.51
CA GLU A 180 7.53 12.03 -6.84
C GLU A 180 7.98 10.94 -5.87
N ASP A 181 7.55 10.97 -4.61
CA ASP A 181 7.81 9.91 -3.61
C ASP A 181 6.95 8.65 -3.82
N GLY A 182 6.08 8.60 -4.84
CA GLY A 182 5.16 7.48 -5.11
C GLY A 182 3.89 7.45 -4.24
N ALA A 183 3.62 8.51 -3.48
CA ALA A 183 2.42 8.63 -2.65
C ALA A 183 1.26 9.25 -3.45
N ILE A 184 0.05 8.72 -3.31
CA ILE A 184 -1.14 9.36 -3.91
C ILE A 184 -1.63 10.48 -2.98
N VAL A 185 -1.58 11.71 -3.48
CA VAL A 185 -1.92 12.94 -2.76
C VAL A 185 -3.12 13.64 -3.39
N ALA A 186 -3.86 14.38 -2.58
CA ALA A 186 -4.95 15.21 -3.08
C ALA A 186 -4.37 16.45 -3.76
N ILE A 187 -4.96 16.84 -4.89
CA ILE A 187 -4.63 18.08 -5.59
C ILE A 187 -5.79 19.10 -5.45
N PRO A 188 -5.50 20.39 -5.17
CA PRO A 188 -6.49 21.45 -5.13
C PRO A 188 -7.27 21.57 -6.44
N ASP A 189 -8.53 22.01 -6.37
CA ASP A 189 -9.42 22.14 -7.53
C ASP A 189 -8.81 22.98 -8.66
N SER A 190 -8.10 24.06 -8.31
CA SER A 190 -7.42 24.93 -9.28
C SER A 190 -6.29 24.25 -10.06
N LEU A 191 -5.72 23.15 -9.54
CA LEU A 191 -4.66 22.39 -10.20
C LEU A 191 -5.18 21.15 -10.94
N ARG A 192 -6.49 20.89 -10.95
CA ARG A 192 -7.10 19.71 -11.58
C ARG A 192 -7.24 19.84 -13.10
N THR A 193 -6.16 20.25 -13.75
CA THR A 193 -6.13 20.46 -15.20
C THR A 193 -4.95 19.71 -15.82
N VAL A 194 -4.98 19.57 -17.15
CA VAL A 194 -3.88 18.97 -17.93
C VAL A 194 -2.54 19.69 -17.69
N ALA A 195 -2.58 20.98 -17.30
CA ALA A 195 -1.39 21.75 -16.95
C ALA A 195 -0.55 21.09 -15.86
N TYR A 196 -1.21 20.51 -14.85
CA TYR A 196 -0.54 19.81 -13.76
C TYR A 196 0.27 18.62 -14.26
N VAL A 197 -0.29 17.85 -15.21
CA VAL A 197 0.40 16.71 -15.82
C VAL A 197 1.55 17.18 -16.70
N ILE A 198 1.36 18.26 -17.49
CA ILE A 198 2.41 18.85 -18.33
C ILE A 198 3.63 19.22 -17.49
N VAL A 199 3.44 20.03 -16.45
CA VAL A 199 4.54 20.48 -15.58
C VAL A 199 5.18 19.29 -14.87
N GLN A 200 4.39 18.42 -14.25
CA GLN A 200 4.92 17.31 -13.46
C GLN A 200 5.79 16.35 -14.30
N GLU A 201 5.36 15.96 -15.50
CA GLU A 201 6.12 15.04 -16.35
C GLU A 201 7.37 15.69 -16.93
N LEU A 202 7.30 16.95 -17.36
CA LEU A 202 8.48 17.68 -17.86
C LEU A 202 9.52 17.87 -16.76
N MET A 203 9.09 18.20 -15.53
CA MET A 203 10.01 18.39 -14.40
C MET A 203 10.63 17.07 -13.94
N ILE A 204 9.89 15.96 -13.93
CA ILE A 204 10.44 14.62 -13.63
C ILE A 204 11.50 14.25 -14.68
N ALA A 205 11.20 14.41 -15.97
CA ALA A 205 12.14 14.11 -17.05
C ALA A 205 13.40 14.99 -16.98
N THR A 206 13.24 16.28 -16.64
CA THR A 206 14.36 17.21 -16.48
C THR A 206 15.25 16.83 -15.29
N ASN A 207 14.63 16.50 -14.15
CA ASN A 207 15.33 16.05 -12.95
C ASN A 207 16.13 14.76 -13.19
N GLU A 208 15.54 13.79 -13.90
CA GLU A 208 16.23 12.56 -14.31
C GLU A 208 17.40 12.86 -15.26
N ALA A 209 17.17 13.64 -16.31
CA ALA A 209 18.17 13.98 -17.30
C ALA A 209 19.40 14.66 -16.67
N VAL A 210 19.18 15.61 -15.75
CA VAL A 210 20.27 16.26 -15.01
C VAL A 210 20.96 15.29 -14.06
N ALA A 211 20.22 14.41 -13.39
CA ALA A 211 20.82 13.40 -12.51
C ALA A 211 21.72 12.43 -13.28
N LEU A 212 21.27 11.93 -14.43
CA LEU A 212 22.05 11.06 -15.32
C LEU A 212 23.29 11.78 -15.86
N TRP A 213 23.13 13.02 -16.34
CA TRP A 213 24.28 13.81 -16.78
C TRP A 213 25.31 14.00 -15.66
N CYS A 214 24.86 14.30 -14.43
CA CYS A 214 25.76 14.40 -13.27
C CYS A 214 26.48 13.08 -12.96
N VAL A 215 25.82 11.93 -13.12
CA VAL A 215 26.46 10.60 -13.00
C VAL A 215 27.56 10.44 -14.05
N ASP A 216 27.26 10.77 -15.32
CA ASP A 216 28.20 10.64 -16.43
C ASP A 216 29.42 11.58 -16.27
N GLN A 217 29.21 12.77 -15.72
CA GLN A 217 30.29 13.72 -15.41
C GLN A 217 31.02 13.41 -14.09
N GLY A 218 30.60 12.39 -13.33
CA GLY A 218 31.19 12.03 -12.04
C GLY A 218 30.97 13.06 -10.93
N LEU A 219 29.89 13.85 -11.01
CA LEU A 219 29.59 14.92 -10.06
C LEU A 219 28.93 14.37 -8.79
N PRO A 220 29.48 14.68 -7.59
CA PRO A 220 28.88 14.27 -6.34
C PRO A 220 27.71 15.19 -6.00
N ILE A 221 26.52 14.97 -6.57
CA ILE A 221 25.29 15.71 -6.21
C ILE A 221 24.49 14.97 -5.14
N LEU A 222 23.48 15.61 -4.53
CA LEU A 222 22.49 14.93 -3.71
C LEU A 222 21.42 14.26 -4.59
N PHE A 223 21.55 12.94 -4.77
CA PHE A 223 20.51 12.12 -5.39
C PHE A 223 19.33 11.93 -4.44
N ARG A 224 18.13 11.89 -5.01
CA ARG A 224 16.88 11.54 -4.32
C ARG A 224 16.63 10.05 -4.54
N ASN A 225 17.09 9.23 -3.61
CA ASN A 225 16.99 7.77 -3.71
C ASN A 225 15.69 7.26 -3.09
N HIS A 226 15.06 6.26 -3.71
CA HIS A 226 13.85 5.64 -3.18
C HIS A 226 13.95 4.13 -3.33
N ARG A 227 13.85 3.40 -2.22
CA ARG A 227 13.94 1.92 -2.18
C ARG A 227 12.58 1.31 -1.83
N PRO A 228 12.25 0.12 -2.36
CA PRO A 228 11.04 -0.59 -1.95
C PRO A 228 11.12 -1.03 -0.48
N ASN A 229 9.96 -1.31 0.12
CA ASN A 229 9.92 -2.06 1.37
C ASN A 229 10.12 -3.56 1.05
N PRO A 230 11.21 -4.21 1.52
CA PRO A 230 11.54 -5.59 1.11
C PRO A 230 10.50 -6.64 1.52
N VAL A 231 9.55 -6.30 2.41
CA VAL A 231 8.50 -7.19 2.89
C VAL A 231 7.17 -7.00 2.12
N ALA A 232 7.11 -6.03 1.20
CA ALA A 232 5.91 -5.73 0.45
C ALA A 232 5.82 -6.57 -0.85
N GLY A 233 4.59 -6.96 -1.22
CA GLY A 233 4.31 -7.58 -2.52
C GLY A 233 4.44 -6.60 -3.69
N SER A 234 4.15 -7.05 -4.90
CA SER A 234 4.23 -6.22 -6.11
C SER A 234 3.35 -4.98 -6.00
N THR A 235 3.91 -3.81 -6.33
CA THR A 235 3.17 -2.55 -6.40
C THR A 235 2.27 -2.46 -7.63
N ASP A 236 2.54 -3.25 -8.66
CA ASP A 236 1.90 -3.10 -9.97
C ASP A 236 0.43 -3.55 -9.92
N GLU A 237 0.16 -4.70 -9.29
CA GLU A 237 -1.20 -5.20 -9.03
C GLU A 237 -1.99 -4.22 -8.15
N LEU A 238 -1.34 -3.68 -7.12
CA LEU A 238 -1.95 -2.71 -6.21
C LEU A 238 -2.31 -1.41 -6.92
N MET A 239 -1.51 -0.92 -7.87
CA MET A 239 -1.86 0.27 -8.65
C MET A 239 -3.09 0.02 -9.54
N HIS A 240 -3.21 -1.17 -10.10
CA HIS A 240 -4.40 -1.55 -10.86
C HIS A 240 -5.65 -1.60 -9.97
N GLU A 241 -5.55 -2.20 -8.78
CA GLU A 241 -6.63 -2.20 -7.78
C GLU A 241 -7.03 -0.77 -7.36
N ILE A 242 -6.05 0.12 -7.15
CA ILE A 242 -6.30 1.52 -6.79
C ILE A 242 -7.08 2.24 -7.89
N ALA A 243 -6.69 2.04 -9.16
CA ALA A 243 -7.38 2.64 -10.28
C ALA A 243 -8.83 2.14 -10.38
N ALA A 244 -9.06 0.85 -10.20
CA ALA A 244 -10.40 0.26 -10.19
C ALA A 244 -11.25 0.73 -9.00
N ALA A 245 -10.62 0.93 -7.83
CA ALA A 245 -11.29 1.34 -6.61
C ALA A 245 -11.60 2.84 -6.54
N ALA A 246 -11.19 3.65 -7.50
CA ALA A 246 -11.32 5.10 -7.40
C ALA A 246 -12.78 5.58 -7.24
N GLY A 247 -13.77 4.78 -7.65
CA GLY A 247 -15.21 5.02 -7.42
C GLY A 247 -15.76 4.63 -6.05
N ASP A 248 -14.99 3.90 -5.25
CA ASP A 248 -15.31 3.53 -3.87
C ASP A 248 -14.34 4.27 -2.92
N PRO A 249 -14.77 5.37 -2.28
CA PRO A 249 -13.91 6.17 -1.42
C PRO A 249 -13.26 5.39 -0.27
N ASP A 250 -13.97 4.41 0.31
CA ASP A 250 -13.49 3.64 1.44
C ASP A 250 -12.45 2.61 0.99
N LEU A 251 -12.71 1.91 -0.12
CA LEU A 251 -11.73 0.98 -0.71
C LEU A 251 -10.49 1.72 -1.22
N PHE A 252 -10.67 2.84 -1.91
CA PHE A 252 -9.56 3.69 -2.38
C PHE A 252 -8.67 4.15 -1.23
N ALA A 253 -9.28 4.62 -0.12
CA ALA A 253 -8.53 5.03 1.06
C ALA A 253 -7.72 3.88 1.69
N LYS A 254 -8.30 2.66 1.76
CA LYS A 254 -7.60 1.46 2.25
C LYS A 254 -6.43 1.08 1.35
N LEU A 255 -6.64 1.01 0.03
CA LEU A 255 -5.61 0.63 -0.92
C LEU A 255 -4.48 1.65 -1.00
N ARG A 256 -4.79 2.96 -0.92
CA ARG A 256 -3.78 4.01 -0.78
C ARG A 256 -2.94 3.83 0.49
N GLY A 257 -3.57 3.46 1.60
CA GLY A 257 -2.87 3.14 2.85
C GLY A 257 -1.93 1.95 2.69
N ARG A 258 -2.37 0.91 1.97
CA ARG A 258 -1.55 -0.27 1.61
C ARG A 258 -0.38 0.13 0.71
N LEU A 259 -0.56 1.02 -0.26
CA LEU A 259 0.53 1.49 -1.13
C LEU A 259 1.63 2.17 -0.32
N LEU A 260 1.26 3.03 0.62
CA LEU A 260 2.23 3.70 1.49
C LEU A 260 3.01 2.73 2.38
N SER A 261 2.43 1.59 2.76
CA SER A 261 3.17 0.57 3.53
C SER A 261 4.14 -0.26 2.67
N THR A 262 3.98 -0.24 1.34
CA THR A 262 4.90 -0.90 0.40
C THR A 262 6.15 -0.10 0.07
N LEU A 263 6.16 1.19 0.39
CA LEU A 263 7.23 2.13 0.03
C LEU A 263 8.03 2.56 1.26
N ARG A 264 9.35 2.72 1.11
CA ARG A 264 10.15 3.42 2.11
C ARG A 264 10.12 4.93 1.80
N ALA A 265 10.42 5.76 2.79
CA ALA A 265 10.64 7.17 2.52
C ALA A 265 11.86 7.33 1.59
N ALA A 266 11.75 8.19 0.58
CA ALA A 266 12.88 8.59 -0.24
C ALA A 266 13.86 9.46 0.56
N THR A 267 15.15 9.35 0.24
CA THR A 267 16.27 9.91 1.01
C THR A 267 17.27 10.61 0.11
N TYR A 268 17.88 11.69 0.59
CA TYR A 268 19.02 12.34 -0.06
C TYR A 268 20.33 11.62 0.27
N ASN A 269 21.15 11.33 -0.73
CA ASN A 269 22.50 10.79 -0.54
C ASN A 269 23.39 11.11 -1.76
N PRO A 270 24.71 11.33 -1.59
CA PRO A 270 25.63 11.51 -2.72
C PRO A 270 25.89 10.25 -3.55
N THR A 271 25.45 9.09 -3.08
CA THR A 271 25.54 7.82 -3.81
C THR A 271 24.20 7.51 -4.45
N VAL A 272 24.21 7.24 -5.76
CA VAL A 272 23.01 6.87 -6.52
C VAL A 272 22.57 5.43 -6.21
N HIS A 273 21.27 5.26 -5.99
CA HIS A 273 20.61 3.97 -5.74
C HIS A 273 19.33 3.78 -6.56
N GLY A 274 19.02 4.72 -7.44
CA GLY A 274 17.76 4.75 -8.20
C GLY A 274 16.56 5.18 -7.38
N HIS A 275 15.44 5.30 -8.08
CA HIS A 275 14.18 5.79 -7.54
C HIS A 275 13.03 4.82 -7.84
N TYR A 276 12.75 3.92 -6.88
CA TYR A 276 11.77 2.85 -7.03
C TYR A 276 10.39 3.32 -7.50
N GLY A 277 9.79 4.31 -6.83
CA GLY A 277 8.44 4.79 -7.17
C GLY A 277 8.33 5.45 -8.56
N LEU A 278 9.45 5.94 -9.10
CA LEU A 278 9.50 6.56 -10.42
C LEU A 278 10.07 5.63 -11.50
N ARG A 279 10.65 4.48 -11.09
CA ARG A 279 11.37 3.52 -11.94
C ARG A 279 12.57 4.09 -12.69
N LEU A 280 13.27 5.04 -12.08
CA LEU A 280 14.43 5.70 -12.69
C LEU A 280 15.73 5.19 -12.07
N SER A 281 16.79 5.06 -12.88
CA SER A 281 18.12 4.61 -12.43
C SER A 281 18.86 5.68 -11.63
N ALA A 282 18.60 6.96 -11.93
CA ALA A 282 19.07 8.11 -11.19
C ALA A 282 17.96 9.17 -11.12
N TYR A 283 17.82 9.82 -9.97
CA TYR A 283 16.89 10.93 -9.80
C TYR A 283 17.47 11.91 -8.78
N ALA A 284 17.30 13.20 -9.01
CA ALA A 284 17.69 14.26 -8.10
C ALA A 284 16.68 15.40 -8.21
N HIS A 285 16.47 16.13 -7.12
CA HIS A 285 15.69 17.36 -7.21
C HIS A 285 16.59 18.49 -7.73
N ILE A 286 16.18 19.09 -8.85
CA ILE A 286 16.90 20.17 -9.53
C ILE A 286 15.95 21.35 -9.84
N THR A 287 14.70 21.05 -10.20
CA THR A 287 13.74 22.00 -10.76
C THR A 287 13.06 22.93 -9.76
N SER A 288 13.48 22.99 -8.49
CA SER A 288 12.84 23.90 -7.52
C SER A 288 13.78 24.53 -6.47
N PRO A 289 14.86 25.22 -6.88
CA PRO A 289 15.84 25.82 -5.98
C PRO A 289 15.35 27.00 -5.15
N LEU A 290 14.22 27.65 -5.49
CA LEU A 290 13.62 28.70 -4.65
C LEU A 290 13.03 28.14 -3.35
N ARG A 291 12.61 26.87 -3.37
CA ARG A 291 11.80 26.24 -2.31
C ARG A 291 12.38 24.97 -1.72
N ARG A 292 13.50 24.46 -2.22
CA ARG A 292 14.19 23.27 -1.69
C ARG A 292 15.71 23.48 -1.65
N VAL A 293 16.32 23.31 -0.48
CA VAL A 293 17.77 23.52 -0.31
C VAL A 293 18.59 22.44 -1.02
N ALA A 294 18.05 21.24 -1.20
CA ALA A 294 18.70 20.16 -1.95
C ALA A 294 18.95 20.58 -3.41
N ASP A 295 17.97 21.22 -4.05
CA ASP A 295 18.08 21.78 -5.40
C ASP A 295 19.13 22.90 -5.45
N LEU A 296 19.18 23.79 -4.44
CA LEU A 296 20.22 24.82 -4.34
C LEU A 296 21.63 24.23 -4.20
N ILE A 297 21.81 23.20 -3.38
CA ILE A 297 23.08 22.48 -3.23
C ILE A 297 23.50 21.86 -4.56
N ASN A 298 22.58 21.16 -5.22
CA ASN A 298 22.83 20.54 -6.53
C ASN A 298 23.17 21.59 -7.59
N GLN A 299 22.45 22.71 -7.63
CA GLN A 299 22.69 23.79 -8.57
C GLN A 299 24.07 24.41 -8.38
N ARG A 300 24.54 24.60 -7.14
CA ARG A 300 25.91 25.09 -6.86
C ARG A 300 26.98 24.17 -7.43
N ILE A 301 26.79 22.86 -7.32
CA ILE A 301 27.74 21.86 -7.82
C ILE A 301 27.77 21.90 -9.35
N VAL A 302 26.59 21.90 -9.99
CA VAL A 302 26.47 21.99 -11.44
C VAL A 302 27.08 23.28 -11.97
N PHE A 303 26.78 24.42 -11.33
CA PHE A 303 27.33 25.72 -11.71
C PHE A 303 28.85 25.79 -11.54
N ALA A 304 29.40 25.29 -10.44
CA ALA A 304 30.85 25.23 -10.25
C ALA A 304 31.51 24.39 -11.35
N TYR A 305 30.92 23.25 -11.72
CA TYR A 305 31.44 22.42 -12.82
C TYR A 305 31.42 23.15 -14.17
N LEU A 306 30.28 23.77 -14.52
CA LEU A 306 30.11 24.51 -15.77
C LEU A 306 31.03 25.72 -15.87
N ASP A 307 31.40 26.33 -14.75
CA ASP A 307 32.32 27.47 -14.68
C ASP A 307 33.79 27.05 -14.54
N HIS A 308 34.08 25.74 -14.54
CA HIS A 308 35.42 25.18 -14.30
C HIS A 308 36.03 25.58 -12.95
N CYS A 309 35.17 25.74 -11.94
CA CYS A 309 35.54 26.02 -10.56
C CYS A 309 35.64 24.73 -9.72
N PRO A 310 36.38 24.74 -8.60
CA PRO A 310 36.39 23.61 -7.66
C PRO A 310 34.99 23.28 -7.12
N ALA A 311 34.76 22.00 -6.83
CA ALA A 311 33.50 21.56 -6.24
C ALA A 311 33.24 22.27 -4.89
N PRO A 312 32.04 22.84 -4.67
CA PRO A 312 31.75 23.65 -3.49
C PRO A 312 31.58 22.81 -2.22
N TYR A 313 31.40 21.48 -2.37
CA TYR A 313 31.21 20.55 -1.27
C TYR A 313 32.06 19.29 -1.49
N THR A 314 32.63 18.77 -0.41
CA THR A 314 33.23 17.43 -0.41
C THR A 314 32.13 16.37 -0.29
N ARG A 315 32.46 15.12 -0.63
CA ARG A 315 31.52 13.99 -0.49
C ARG A 315 31.05 13.78 0.96
N ASP A 316 31.93 14.02 1.93
CA ASP A 316 31.60 13.91 3.35
C ASP A 316 30.65 15.01 3.80
N GLN A 317 30.87 16.25 3.34
CA GLN A 317 29.94 17.37 3.59
C GLN A 317 28.56 17.07 3.01
N LEU A 318 28.49 16.54 1.78
CA LEU A 318 27.22 16.17 1.15
C LEU A 318 26.52 15.02 1.86
N THR A 319 27.28 14.04 2.35
CA THR A 319 26.71 12.95 3.15
C THR A 319 26.08 13.51 4.42
N ALA A 320 26.78 14.39 5.14
CA ALA A 320 26.27 15.03 6.36
C ALA A 320 25.02 15.90 6.08
N LEU A 321 25.02 16.65 4.97
CA LEU A 321 23.87 17.45 4.53
C LEU A 321 22.67 16.56 4.19
N GLY A 322 22.89 15.48 3.43
CA GLY A 322 21.86 14.50 3.11
C GLY A 322 21.24 13.88 4.37
N ASP A 323 22.06 13.47 5.33
CA ASP A 323 21.62 12.88 6.60
C ASP A 323 20.80 13.86 7.44
N ASP A 324 21.20 15.13 7.51
CA ASP A 324 20.42 16.16 8.20
C ASP A 324 19.05 16.38 7.54
N LEU A 325 19.00 16.51 6.21
CA LEU A 325 17.74 16.67 5.47
C LEU A 325 16.82 15.45 5.68
N ASN A 326 17.37 14.24 5.64
CA ASN A 326 16.63 13.01 5.89
C ASN A 326 16.08 12.96 7.32
N ARG A 327 16.89 13.31 8.32
CA ARG A 327 16.48 13.38 9.73
C ARG A 327 15.34 14.37 9.93
N ARG A 328 15.45 15.58 9.37
CA ARG A 328 14.40 16.61 9.47
C ARG A 328 13.10 16.16 8.80
N SER A 329 13.18 15.56 7.62
CA SER A 329 12.02 15.01 6.91
C SER A 329 11.32 13.92 7.73
N HIS A 330 12.10 13.01 8.32
CA HIS A 330 11.57 11.97 9.22
C HIS A 330 10.88 12.56 10.45
N GLN A 331 11.53 13.51 11.13
CA GLN A 331 10.96 14.21 12.29
C GLN A 331 9.65 14.93 11.95
N ALA A 332 9.58 15.60 10.79
CA ALA A 332 8.37 16.28 10.33
C ALA A 332 7.23 15.29 10.06
N ARG A 333 7.52 14.13 9.47
CA ARG A 333 6.54 13.06 9.25
C ARG A 333 6.01 12.49 10.56
N GLU A 334 6.88 12.18 11.51
CA GLU A 334 6.46 11.67 12.82
C GLU A 334 5.70 12.73 13.64
N ALA A 335 6.12 13.99 13.62
CA ALA A 335 5.39 15.08 14.27
C ALA A 335 3.97 15.26 13.67
N LYS A 336 3.84 15.16 12.34
CA LYS A 336 2.54 15.20 11.65
C LYS A 336 1.66 14.02 12.08
N LYS A 337 2.20 12.80 12.08
CA LYS A 337 1.51 11.59 12.54
C LYS A 337 1.04 11.72 14.00
N ASN A 338 1.90 12.19 14.90
CA ASN A 338 1.58 12.41 16.30
C ASN A 338 0.49 13.48 16.48
N ARG A 339 0.55 14.58 15.71
CA ARG A 339 -0.49 15.61 15.71
C ARG A 339 -1.86 15.06 15.28
N PHE A 340 -1.89 14.22 14.24
CA PHE A 340 -3.13 13.55 13.83
C PHE A 340 -3.65 12.60 14.90
N LYS A 341 -2.76 11.81 15.52
CA LYS A 341 -3.12 10.93 16.64
C LYS A 341 -3.74 11.72 17.81
N HIS A 342 -3.13 12.82 18.23
CA HIS A 342 -3.67 13.67 19.29
C HIS A 342 -4.95 14.42 18.88
N ALA A 343 -5.11 14.79 17.61
CA ALA A 343 -6.35 15.37 17.11
C ALA A 343 -7.50 14.36 17.12
N ASP A 344 -7.24 13.12 16.70
CA ASP A 344 -8.20 12.01 16.76
C ASP A 344 -8.58 11.69 18.21
N GLN A 345 -7.62 11.59 19.11
CA GLN A 345 -7.87 11.42 20.56
C GLN A 345 -8.74 12.54 21.15
N ARG A 346 -8.46 13.81 20.80
CA ARG A 346 -9.30 14.94 21.24
C ARG A 346 -10.70 14.92 20.64
N HIS A 347 -10.84 14.47 19.39
CA HIS A 347 -12.13 14.33 18.75
C HIS A 347 -12.97 13.25 19.44
N VAL A 348 -12.36 12.08 19.67
CA VAL A 348 -12.94 10.96 20.43
C VAL A 348 -13.32 11.40 21.84
N ALA A 349 -12.43 12.08 22.58
CA ALA A 349 -12.72 12.58 23.92
C ALA A 349 -13.88 13.60 23.94
N ARG A 350 -13.96 14.50 22.95
CA ARG A 350 -15.08 15.44 22.81
C ARG A 350 -16.40 14.75 22.47
N GLN A 351 -16.36 13.69 21.67
CA GLN A 351 -17.56 12.91 21.34
C GLN A 351 -18.00 12.04 22.51
N ALA A 352 -17.06 11.50 23.28
CA ALA A 352 -17.34 10.80 24.53
C ALA A 352 -18.02 11.71 25.57
N ALA A 353 -17.72 13.01 25.55
CA ALA A 353 -18.36 14.02 26.40
C ALA A 353 -19.71 14.54 25.86
N ARG A 354 -20.19 14.03 24.72
CA ARG A 354 -21.51 14.34 24.13
C ARG A 354 -22.47 13.18 24.38
N ASP A 355 -23.68 13.33 23.87
CA ASP A 355 -24.65 12.24 23.75
C ASP A 355 -24.07 11.06 22.96
N LEU A 356 -23.74 9.97 23.69
CA LEU A 356 -23.16 8.76 23.12
C LEU A 356 -24.14 8.03 22.17
N THR A 357 -25.45 8.25 22.32
CA THR A 357 -26.48 7.58 21.53
C THR A 357 -26.46 8.03 20.06
N ALA A 358 -25.98 9.24 19.79
CA ALA A 358 -25.88 9.82 18.46
C ALA A 358 -24.61 9.39 17.68
N LEU A 359 -23.70 8.60 18.29
CA LEU A 359 -22.46 8.19 17.65
C LEU A 359 -22.68 7.02 16.68
N ASP A 360 -22.03 7.05 15.52
CA ASP A 360 -21.96 5.88 14.65
C ASP A 360 -21.10 4.75 15.26
N ALA A 361 -21.19 3.53 14.71
CA ALA A 361 -20.46 2.37 15.24
C ALA A 361 -18.93 2.58 15.25
N ARG A 362 -18.37 3.23 14.21
CA ARG A 362 -16.92 3.48 14.09
C ARG A 362 -16.43 4.44 15.17
N THR A 363 -17.20 5.46 15.47
CA THR A 363 -16.89 6.48 16.46
C THR A 363 -17.04 5.92 17.86
N PHE A 364 -18.13 5.19 18.11
CA PHE A 364 -18.33 4.50 19.38
C PHE A 364 -17.20 3.50 19.67
N HIS A 365 -16.76 2.72 18.69
CA HIS A 365 -15.60 1.83 18.83
C HIS A 365 -14.35 2.57 19.36
N LYS A 366 -14.08 3.76 18.83
CA LYS A 366 -12.95 4.58 19.31
C LYS A 366 -13.16 5.08 20.73
N VAL A 367 -14.37 5.49 21.09
CA VAL A 367 -14.73 5.90 22.45
C VAL A 367 -14.56 4.74 23.43
N LEU A 368 -15.07 3.56 23.09
CA LEU A 368 -14.94 2.33 23.87
C LEU A 368 -13.46 1.97 24.10
N LYS A 369 -12.65 1.99 23.03
CA LYS A 369 -11.21 1.73 23.12
C LYS A 369 -10.47 2.77 23.97
N ALA A 370 -10.90 4.03 23.96
CA ALA A 370 -10.32 5.06 24.82
C ALA A 370 -10.74 4.89 26.29
N ALA A 371 -11.99 4.49 26.53
CA ALA A 371 -12.53 4.23 27.88
C ALA A 371 -11.90 3.00 28.53
N ALA A 372 -11.49 1.99 27.76
CA ALA A 372 -10.85 0.75 28.23
C ALA A 372 -9.63 0.94 29.17
N GLY A 373 -8.99 2.12 29.17
CA GLY A 373 -7.89 2.46 30.08
C GLY A 373 -8.31 3.07 31.41
N HIS A 374 -9.62 3.17 31.68
CA HIS A 374 -10.18 3.83 32.86
C HIS A 374 -11.34 2.99 33.45
N PRO A 375 -11.70 3.19 34.73
CA PRO A 375 -12.90 2.57 35.30
C PRO A 375 -14.15 2.92 34.48
N LEU A 376 -15.08 1.97 34.38
CA LEU A 376 -16.29 2.13 33.57
C LEU A 376 -17.15 3.29 34.07
N SER A 377 -17.48 4.24 33.19
CA SER A 377 -18.42 5.32 33.48
C SER A 377 -19.86 4.87 33.25
N GLU A 378 -20.80 5.50 33.96
CA GLU A 378 -22.23 5.19 33.87
C GLU A 378 -22.79 5.42 32.46
N GLU A 379 -22.31 6.47 31.78
CA GLU A 379 -22.73 6.79 30.41
C GLU A 379 -22.31 5.72 29.41
N VAL A 380 -21.07 5.24 29.51
CA VAL A 380 -20.55 4.17 28.64
C VAL A 380 -21.27 2.86 28.93
N ALA A 381 -21.55 2.55 30.20
CA ALA A 381 -22.29 1.37 30.61
C ALA A 381 -23.72 1.38 30.02
N ALA A 382 -24.44 2.50 30.15
CA ALA A 382 -25.78 2.67 29.62
C ALA A 382 -25.82 2.52 28.09
N GLU A 383 -24.84 3.11 27.39
CA GLU A 383 -24.77 3.03 25.93
C GLU A 383 -24.39 1.62 25.45
N LEU A 384 -23.49 0.91 26.12
CA LEU A 384 -23.18 -0.50 25.83
C LEU A 384 -24.43 -1.38 25.94
N ALA A 385 -25.21 -1.22 27.01
CA ALA A 385 -26.46 -1.97 27.20
C ALA A 385 -27.49 -1.65 26.10
N ARG A 386 -27.65 -0.37 25.75
CA ARG A 386 -28.54 0.07 24.67
C ARG A 386 -28.12 -0.53 23.32
N ARG A 387 -26.84 -0.45 22.96
CA ARG A 387 -26.32 -0.97 21.69
C ARG A 387 -26.38 -2.49 21.61
N ALA A 388 -26.17 -3.20 22.71
CA ALA A 388 -26.33 -4.65 22.76
C ALA A 388 -27.78 -5.07 22.47
N THR A 389 -28.75 -4.31 22.99
CA THR A 389 -30.18 -4.59 22.76
C THR A 389 -30.64 -4.17 21.36
N ALA A 390 -30.06 -3.10 20.82
CA ALA A 390 -30.42 -2.52 19.54
C ALA A 390 -29.63 -3.09 18.34
N ASP A 391 -28.88 -4.17 18.54
CA ASP A 391 -28.00 -4.80 17.53
C ASP A 391 -27.06 -3.80 16.82
N ASN A 392 -26.40 -2.96 17.62
CA ASN A 392 -25.51 -1.90 17.15
C ASN A 392 -24.06 -2.06 17.66
N LEU A 393 -23.71 -3.24 18.17
CA LEU A 393 -22.35 -3.60 18.56
C LEU A 393 -21.69 -4.42 17.45
N THR A 394 -20.45 -4.07 17.11
CA THR A 394 -19.66 -4.84 16.16
C THR A 394 -18.83 -5.90 16.85
N VAL A 395 -18.39 -6.92 16.10
CA VAL A 395 -17.45 -7.95 16.60
C VAL A 395 -16.18 -7.32 17.20
N ALA A 396 -15.70 -6.21 16.62
CA ALA A 396 -14.52 -5.50 17.10
C ALA A 396 -14.79 -4.79 18.45
N ASP A 397 -16.00 -4.29 18.68
CA ASP A 397 -16.38 -3.69 19.97
C ASP A 397 -16.38 -4.74 21.08
N VAL A 398 -16.97 -5.91 20.79
CA VAL A 398 -17.00 -7.03 21.74
C VAL A 398 -15.58 -7.54 22.02
N ALA A 399 -14.73 -7.65 21.00
CA ALA A 399 -13.34 -8.07 21.16
C ALA A 399 -12.53 -7.09 22.05
N VAL A 400 -12.76 -5.78 21.92
CA VAL A 400 -12.20 -4.79 22.85
C VAL A 400 -12.78 -4.99 24.25
N LEU A 401 -14.09 -5.13 24.36
CA LEU A 401 -14.80 -5.23 25.64
C LEU A 401 -14.33 -6.43 26.48
N VAL A 402 -14.18 -7.62 25.88
CA VAL A 402 -13.73 -8.84 26.59
C VAL A 402 -12.24 -8.82 26.97
N ASP A 403 -11.46 -7.94 26.35
CA ASP A 403 -10.03 -7.79 26.61
C ASP A 403 -9.73 -6.85 27.80
N ILE A 404 -10.70 -6.06 28.24
CA ILE A 404 -10.55 -5.12 29.36
C ILE A 404 -10.40 -5.90 30.68
N ASP A 405 -9.25 -5.72 31.33
CA ASP A 405 -8.92 -6.31 32.63
C ASP A 405 -9.15 -5.31 33.77
N ASP A 406 -10.40 -4.91 33.95
CA ASP A 406 -10.84 -4.01 35.04
C ASP A 406 -12.19 -4.50 35.59
N SER A 407 -12.26 -4.71 36.91
CA SER A 407 -13.44 -5.26 37.58
C SER A 407 -14.70 -4.41 37.44
N SER A 408 -14.57 -3.08 37.26
CA SER A 408 -15.70 -2.17 37.05
C SER A 408 -16.46 -2.47 35.76
N TRP A 409 -15.80 -3.11 34.78
CA TRP A 409 -16.39 -3.47 33.50
C TRP A 409 -17.13 -4.81 33.52
N ARG A 410 -16.88 -5.67 34.52
CA ARG A 410 -17.42 -7.04 34.59
C ARG A 410 -18.93 -7.13 34.40
N PRO A 411 -19.77 -6.30 35.07
CA PRO A 411 -21.22 -6.40 34.91
C PRO A 411 -21.66 -6.16 33.46
N SER A 412 -21.12 -5.13 32.81
CA SER A 412 -21.43 -4.81 31.41
C SER A 412 -20.83 -5.81 30.43
N GLN A 413 -19.63 -6.33 30.68
CA GLN A 413 -19.02 -7.40 29.88
C GLN A 413 -19.92 -8.63 29.86
N LEU A 414 -20.37 -9.10 31.03
CA LEU A 414 -21.26 -10.25 31.15
C LEU A 414 -22.61 -9.99 30.51
N GLN A 415 -23.20 -8.81 30.74
CA GLN A 415 -24.48 -8.43 30.12
C GLN A 415 -24.41 -8.47 28.59
N VAL A 416 -23.36 -7.91 27.99
CA VAL A 416 -23.17 -7.88 26.53
C VAL A 416 -22.91 -9.28 25.98
N VAL A 417 -22.02 -10.05 26.62
CA VAL A 417 -21.71 -11.43 26.20
C VAL A 417 -22.95 -12.31 26.29
N ASP A 418 -23.72 -12.24 27.38
CA ASP A 418 -24.94 -13.04 27.57
C ASP A 418 -26.00 -12.66 26.51
N ALA A 419 -26.22 -11.36 26.27
CA ALA A 419 -27.16 -10.89 25.26
C ALA A 419 -26.78 -11.33 23.83
N LEU A 420 -25.52 -11.11 23.43
CA LEU A 420 -25.05 -11.43 22.09
C LEU A 420 -24.86 -12.93 21.85
N SER A 421 -24.61 -13.72 22.89
CA SER A 421 -24.53 -15.18 22.74
C SER A 421 -25.86 -15.79 22.27
N VAL A 422 -26.98 -15.18 22.66
CA VAL A 422 -28.33 -15.59 22.26
C VAL A 422 -28.71 -14.97 20.92
N ALA A 423 -28.50 -13.66 20.75
CA ALA A 423 -28.92 -12.94 19.54
C ALA A 423 -28.03 -13.23 18.32
N HIS A 424 -26.72 -13.42 18.55
CA HIS A 424 -25.68 -13.55 17.51
C HIS A 424 -24.67 -14.66 17.83
N PRO A 425 -25.11 -15.93 17.90
CA PRO A 425 -24.22 -17.07 18.15
C PRO A 425 -23.06 -17.14 17.13
N GLU A 426 -23.27 -16.65 15.91
CA GLU A 426 -22.27 -16.60 14.85
C GLU A 426 -21.11 -15.63 15.08
N MET A 427 -21.26 -14.64 15.97
CA MET A 427 -20.21 -13.66 16.24
C MET A 427 -19.08 -14.23 17.11
N GLY A 428 -19.35 -15.21 17.98
CA GLY A 428 -18.38 -15.76 18.95
C GLY A 428 -17.02 -16.15 18.33
N PRO A 429 -16.98 -16.96 17.25
CA PRO A 429 -15.73 -17.27 16.54
C PRO A 429 -14.99 -16.04 16.00
N SER A 430 -15.73 -15.05 15.50
CA SER A 430 -15.14 -13.82 14.96
C SER A 430 -14.54 -12.95 16.05
N VAL A 431 -15.19 -12.87 17.24
CA VAL A 431 -14.67 -12.14 18.41
C VAL A 431 -13.33 -12.73 18.84
N VAL A 432 -13.28 -14.05 19.01
CA VAL A 432 -12.06 -14.78 19.38
C VAL A 432 -10.96 -14.62 18.31
N SER A 433 -11.33 -14.65 17.03
CA SER A 433 -10.39 -14.42 15.94
C SER A 433 -9.79 -13.01 15.96
N ILE A 434 -10.60 -11.96 16.19
CA ILE A 434 -10.11 -10.58 16.30
C ILE A 434 -9.19 -10.44 17.51
N TRP A 435 -9.59 -11.01 18.66
CA TRP A 435 -8.76 -10.99 19.87
C TRP A 435 -7.38 -11.64 19.64
N ARG A 436 -7.34 -12.80 18.99
CA ARG A 436 -6.10 -13.52 18.65
C ARG A 436 -5.17 -12.70 17.75
N GLN A 437 -5.72 -11.95 16.80
CA GLN A 437 -4.93 -11.08 15.93
C GLN A 437 -4.23 -9.96 16.72
N ALA A 438 -4.85 -9.47 17.81
CA ALA A 438 -4.25 -8.51 18.72
C ALA A 438 -3.22 -9.14 19.67
N HIS A 439 -3.34 -10.45 19.96
CA HIS A 439 -2.53 -11.19 20.93
C HIS A 439 -1.81 -12.41 20.32
N PRO A 440 -0.90 -12.23 19.35
CA PRO A 440 -0.27 -13.34 18.63
C PRO A 440 0.66 -14.22 19.49
N ALA A 441 1.05 -13.76 20.67
CA ALA A 441 1.93 -14.46 21.60
C ALA A 441 1.18 -15.29 22.66
N ASP A 442 -0.13 -15.10 22.80
CA ASP A 442 -0.93 -15.77 23.82
C ASP A 442 -1.39 -17.17 23.39
N ALA A 443 -1.76 -17.99 24.38
CA ALA A 443 -2.23 -19.36 24.15
C ALA A 443 -3.45 -19.38 23.21
N GLU A 444 -3.44 -20.31 22.25
CA GLU A 444 -4.48 -20.41 21.23
C GLU A 444 -5.83 -20.74 21.86
N SER A 445 -6.87 -20.02 21.45
CA SER A 445 -8.24 -20.40 21.79
C SER A 445 -8.63 -21.62 20.97
N THR A 446 -9.05 -22.69 21.63
CA THR A 446 -9.35 -23.98 21.00
C THR A 446 -10.81 -24.34 21.16
N VAL A 447 -11.32 -25.17 20.24
CA VAL A 447 -12.64 -25.78 20.37
C VAL A 447 -12.47 -27.27 20.17
N GLU A 448 -12.98 -28.04 21.11
CA GLU A 448 -13.16 -29.47 20.95
C GLU A 448 -14.62 -29.81 20.69
N THR A 449 -14.86 -30.86 19.93
CA THR A 449 -16.22 -31.32 19.63
C THR A 449 -16.31 -32.83 19.75
N ARG A 450 -17.44 -33.30 20.28
CA ARG A 450 -17.86 -34.69 20.35
C ARG A 450 -19.19 -34.83 19.63
N ALA A 451 -19.44 -36.01 19.08
CA ALA A 451 -20.72 -36.35 18.44
C ALA A 451 -21.27 -37.63 19.08
N HIS A 452 -22.59 -37.70 19.18
CA HIS A 452 -23.31 -38.84 19.77
C HIS A 452 -24.62 -39.10 19.01
N GLY A 453 -25.07 -40.35 19.01
CA GLY A 453 -26.27 -40.78 18.29
C GLY A 453 -26.00 -41.21 16.83
N ALA A 454 -27.01 -41.82 16.23
CA ALA A 454 -26.98 -42.30 14.85
C ALA A 454 -26.89 -41.15 13.83
N ASP A 455 -26.42 -41.42 12.62
CA ASP A 455 -26.17 -40.39 11.58
C ASP A 455 -27.40 -39.52 11.24
N HIS A 456 -28.61 -40.05 11.43
CA HIS A 456 -29.87 -39.36 11.17
C HIS A 456 -30.42 -38.56 12.38
N ASP A 457 -29.87 -38.74 13.58
CA ASP A 457 -30.20 -37.98 14.80
C ASP A 457 -28.92 -37.62 15.59
N ARG A 458 -27.90 -37.19 14.85
CA ARG A 458 -26.57 -36.93 15.43
C ARG A 458 -26.61 -35.63 16.22
N ARG A 459 -26.27 -35.71 17.51
CA ARG A 459 -26.08 -34.57 18.41
C ARG A 459 -24.61 -34.24 18.54
N PHE A 460 -24.32 -32.95 18.70
CA PHE A 460 -22.96 -32.46 18.88
C PHE A 460 -22.84 -31.76 20.23
N ALA A 461 -21.72 -31.99 20.90
CA ALA A 461 -21.32 -31.25 22.09
C ALA A 461 -19.95 -30.63 21.81
N ALA A 462 -19.79 -29.34 22.08
CA ALA A 462 -18.51 -28.67 21.91
C ALA A 462 -18.11 -27.90 23.16
N ARG A 463 -16.80 -27.78 23.38
CA ARG A 463 -16.23 -27.00 24.48
C ARG A 463 -15.14 -26.08 23.93
N GLY A 464 -15.22 -24.81 24.30
CA GLY A 464 -14.21 -23.81 23.96
C GLY A 464 -13.24 -23.61 25.12
N THR A 465 -11.98 -23.31 24.80
CA THR A 465 -10.97 -22.83 25.75
C THR A 465 -10.49 -21.47 25.28
N HIS A 466 -10.49 -20.46 26.17
CA HIS A 466 -10.02 -19.11 25.87
C HIS A 466 -9.16 -18.59 27.03
N ARG A 467 -7.94 -18.11 26.72
CA ARG A 467 -6.94 -17.67 27.73
C ARG A 467 -6.72 -18.70 28.86
N GLY A 468 -6.74 -19.98 28.51
CA GLY A 468 -6.58 -21.10 29.46
C GLY A 468 -7.83 -21.48 30.25
N MET A 469 -8.93 -20.73 30.13
CA MET A 469 -10.19 -21.02 30.80
C MET A 469 -11.10 -21.85 29.90
N ARG A 470 -11.60 -22.99 30.41
CA ARG A 470 -12.52 -23.87 29.68
C ARG A 470 -13.95 -23.46 29.97
N GLY A 471 -14.75 -23.30 28.91
CA GLY A 471 -16.21 -23.15 29.02
C GLY A 471 -16.90 -24.49 29.28
N PRO A 472 -18.19 -24.49 29.67
CA PRO A 472 -18.99 -25.70 29.76
C PRO A 472 -19.16 -26.38 28.39
N TRP A 473 -19.56 -27.65 28.40
CA TRP A 473 -20.00 -28.36 27.19
C TRP A 473 -21.32 -27.78 26.67
N MET A 474 -21.33 -27.36 25.42
CA MET A 474 -22.48 -26.79 24.74
C MET A 474 -23.04 -27.78 23.72
N HIS A 475 -24.30 -28.16 23.90
CA HIS A 475 -24.99 -29.14 23.06
C HIS A 475 -25.82 -28.45 21.97
N ALA A 476 -25.75 -28.97 20.74
CA ALA A 476 -26.54 -28.48 19.63
C ALA A 476 -26.82 -29.58 18.58
N PRO A 477 -27.87 -29.44 17.75
CA PRO A 477 -28.17 -30.39 16.68
C PRO A 477 -27.17 -30.34 15.52
N THR A 478 -26.35 -29.28 15.43
CA THR A 478 -25.31 -29.18 14.41
C THR A 478 -23.96 -28.86 15.04
N LYS A 479 -22.88 -29.41 14.44
CA LYS A 479 -21.50 -29.12 14.84
C LYS A 479 -21.22 -27.62 14.93
N LYS A 480 -21.62 -26.87 13.90
CA LYS A 480 -21.39 -25.42 13.81
C LYS A 480 -22.04 -24.66 14.95
N GLN A 481 -23.29 -24.98 15.31
CA GLN A 481 -23.99 -24.33 16.42
C GLN A 481 -23.36 -24.68 17.77
N ALA A 482 -22.93 -25.93 17.96
CA ALA A 482 -22.23 -26.34 19.19
C ALA A 482 -20.93 -25.55 19.35
N GLU A 483 -20.10 -25.47 18.29
CA GLU A 483 -18.84 -24.72 18.30
C GLU A 483 -19.04 -23.21 18.55
N GLN A 484 -20.06 -22.62 17.93
CA GLN A 484 -20.43 -21.21 18.13
C GLN A 484 -20.80 -20.93 19.58
N ALA A 485 -21.69 -21.74 20.16
CA ALA A 485 -22.09 -21.62 21.56
C ALA A 485 -20.91 -21.86 22.52
N ALA A 486 -20.04 -22.83 22.22
CA ALA A 486 -18.89 -23.18 23.02
C ALA A 486 -17.86 -22.03 23.14
N LEU A 487 -17.68 -21.25 22.07
CA LEU A 487 -16.77 -20.10 22.08
C LEU A 487 -17.32 -18.93 22.90
N TRP A 488 -18.63 -18.66 22.83
CA TRP A 488 -19.27 -17.71 23.75
C TRP A 488 -19.16 -18.15 25.20
N ALA A 489 -19.38 -19.44 25.47
CA ALA A 489 -19.27 -20.01 26.80
C ALA A 489 -17.84 -19.92 27.36
N ALA A 490 -16.81 -20.07 26.50
CA ALA A 490 -15.42 -19.90 26.87
C ALA A 490 -15.05 -18.44 27.18
N LEU A 491 -15.54 -17.47 26.38
CA LEU A 491 -15.39 -16.04 26.68
C LEU A 491 -16.04 -15.71 28.03
N ARG A 492 -17.26 -16.19 28.27
CA ARG A 492 -17.96 -16.00 29.53
C ARG A 492 -17.20 -16.63 30.72
N ALA A 493 -16.69 -17.84 30.57
CA ALA A 493 -15.88 -18.53 31.59
C ALA A 493 -14.61 -17.75 31.96
N GLN A 494 -13.96 -17.12 30.97
CA GLN A 494 -12.84 -16.21 31.21
C GLN A 494 -13.27 -14.94 31.97
N LEU A 495 -14.46 -14.40 31.67
CA LEU A 495 -15.01 -13.25 32.38
C LEU A 495 -15.44 -13.58 33.82
N THR A 496 -15.89 -14.79 34.10
CA THR A 496 -16.27 -15.19 35.47
C THR A 496 -15.11 -15.78 36.26
N GLY A 497 -13.99 -16.12 35.61
CA GLY A 497 -12.91 -16.87 36.24
C GLY A 497 -13.31 -18.29 36.61
N THR A 498 -14.31 -18.87 35.93
CA THR A 498 -14.83 -20.21 36.19
C THR A 498 -14.29 -21.19 35.16
N ASP A 499 -13.47 -22.16 35.58
CA ASP A 499 -12.93 -23.19 34.69
C ASP A 499 -13.80 -24.44 34.75
N HIS A 500 -14.32 -24.89 33.61
CA HIS A 500 -15.18 -26.07 33.50
C HIS A 500 -14.35 -27.29 33.05
N ASP A 501 -13.92 -28.09 34.02
CA ASP A 501 -12.96 -29.16 33.84
C ASP A 501 -13.55 -30.53 33.46
N GLN A 502 -14.88 -30.63 33.34
CA GLN A 502 -15.59 -31.87 32.99
C GLN A 502 -15.01 -32.52 31.72
N PRO A 503 -14.44 -33.74 31.78
CA PRO A 503 -13.67 -34.31 30.68
C PRO A 503 -14.53 -34.69 29.48
N GLU A 504 -15.76 -35.14 29.72
CA GLU A 504 -16.71 -35.59 28.70
C GLU A 504 -18.05 -34.84 28.85
N PRO A 505 -18.79 -34.63 27.76
CA PRO A 505 -20.12 -34.02 27.80
C PRO A 505 -21.17 -34.97 28.36
N ASP A 506 -22.10 -34.43 29.15
CA ASP A 506 -23.26 -35.18 29.64
C ASP A 506 -24.27 -35.36 28.50
N TRP A 507 -24.33 -36.56 27.92
CA TRP A 507 -25.31 -36.90 26.91
C TRP A 507 -26.68 -37.17 27.56
N PRO A 508 -27.77 -36.57 27.07
CA PRO A 508 -29.10 -36.91 27.56
C PRO A 508 -29.40 -38.39 27.30
N LEU A 509 -29.91 -39.09 28.32
CA LEU A 509 -30.29 -40.51 28.25
C LEU A 509 -31.26 -40.74 27.08
N GLU A 510 -30.92 -41.69 26.20
CA GLU A 510 -31.81 -42.10 25.11
C GLU A 510 -33.11 -42.70 25.68
N PRO A 511 -34.29 -42.35 25.14
CA PRO A 511 -35.48 -43.14 25.39
C PRO A 511 -35.29 -44.52 24.75
N ASP A 512 -35.50 -45.56 25.57
CA ASP A 512 -35.34 -46.98 25.26
C ASP A 512 -36.04 -47.33 23.94
N THR A 513 -35.25 -47.53 22.88
CA THR A 513 -35.76 -47.97 21.58
C THR A 513 -35.32 -49.41 21.36
N ALA A 514 -36.32 -50.29 21.29
CA ALA A 514 -36.20 -51.72 21.07
C ALA A 514 -35.31 -52.06 19.85
N PRO A 515 -34.60 -53.21 19.87
CA PRO A 515 -33.58 -53.50 18.89
C PRO A 515 -34.21 -53.75 17.51
N THR A 516 -33.87 -52.91 16.54
CA THR A 516 -34.21 -53.15 15.14
C THR A 516 -33.08 -53.93 14.47
N GLU A 517 -33.49 -55.07 13.92
CA GLU A 517 -32.77 -56.13 13.22
C GLU A 517 -31.50 -55.73 12.45
N GLN A 518 -30.42 -56.48 12.73
CA GLN A 518 -29.23 -56.55 11.89
C GLN A 518 -29.53 -57.39 10.64
N HIS A 519 -29.33 -56.80 9.45
CA HIS A 519 -29.19 -57.53 8.19
C HIS A 519 -27.75 -57.39 7.64
N PRO A 520 -27.28 -58.39 6.88
CA PRO A 520 -25.90 -58.87 6.98
C PRO A 520 -24.91 -58.16 6.06
N HIS A 521 -23.64 -58.13 6.50
CA HIS A 521 -22.48 -57.76 5.69
C HIS A 521 -22.27 -58.72 4.52
N PRO A 522 -22.02 -58.24 3.27
CA PRO A 522 -21.37 -59.05 2.26
C PRO A 522 -19.85 -58.98 2.35
N ALA A 523 -19.25 -60.11 1.99
CA ALA A 523 -17.86 -60.51 2.10
C ALA A 523 -16.83 -59.53 1.53
N THR A 524 -15.69 -59.47 2.23
CA THR A 524 -14.42 -58.89 1.81
C THR A 524 -13.85 -59.66 0.60
N THR A 525 -13.76 -59.02 -0.56
CA THR A 525 -12.93 -59.49 -1.68
C THR A 525 -11.53 -58.89 -1.60
N ALA A 526 -10.53 -59.76 -1.77
CA ALA A 526 -9.09 -59.46 -1.77
C ALA A 526 -8.69 -58.46 -2.89
N PRO A 527 -7.58 -57.71 -2.75
CA PRO A 527 -7.16 -56.73 -3.74
C PRO A 527 -6.46 -57.39 -4.93
N ALA A 528 -6.82 -56.97 -6.15
CA ALA A 528 -6.11 -57.28 -7.38
C ALA A 528 -4.83 -56.41 -7.52
N PRO A 529 -3.78 -56.87 -8.24
CA PRO A 529 -2.48 -56.23 -8.23
C PRO A 529 -2.44 -54.97 -9.12
N ALA A 530 -1.64 -53.99 -8.69
CA ALA A 530 -1.42 -52.72 -9.39
C ALA A 530 -0.75 -52.91 -10.77
N PRO A 531 -1.11 -52.11 -11.79
CA PRO A 531 -0.41 -52.12 -13.08
C PRO A 531 0.94 -51.39 -12.99
N ALA A 532 1.94 -51.93 -13.68
CA ALA A 532 3.30 -51.39 -13.78
C ALA A 532 3.37 -50.05 -14.53
N PRO A 533 4.34 -49.16 -14.23
CA PRO A 533 4.44 -47.86 -14.88
C PRO A 533 5.13 -47.97 -16.25
N ALA A 534 4.61 -47.25 -17.26
CA ALA A 534 5.27 -47.04 -18.55
C ALA A 534 6.31 -45.90 -18.47
N PRO A 535 7.37 -45.93 -19.29
CA PRO A 535 8.60 -45.17 -19.07
C PRO A 535 8.57 -43.79 -19.74
N GLY A 536 9.12 -42.79 -19.05
CA GLY A 536 9.35 -41.46 -19.63
C GLY A 536 9.45 -40.33 -18.61
N THR A 537 10.27 -40.47 -17.57
CA THR A 537 10.53 -39.39 -16.62
C THR A 537 11.68 -38.50 -17.11
N HIS A 538 11.34 -37.34 -17.65
CA HIS A 538 12.26 -36.20 -17.55
C HIS A 538 12.32 -35.79 -16.07
N ARG A 539 13.32 -36.30 -15.35
CA ARG A 539 13.70 -35.80 -14.01
C ARG A 539 14.22 -34.36 -14.17
N VAL A 540 13.36 -33.39 -13.91
CA VAL A 540 13.81 -32.04 -13.57
C VAL A 540 14.26 -32.09 -12.11
N PRO A 541 15.50 -31.70 -11.77
CA PRO A 541 15.95 -31.74 -10.38
C PRO A 541 15.29 -30.60 -9.61
N LEU A 542 14.38 -30.92 -8.68
CA LEU A 542 13.82 -30.01 -7.66
C LEU A 542 14.89 -29.61 -6.61
N GLY A 543 16.07 -29.20 -7.06
CA GLY A 543 17.21 -28.84 -6.21
C GLY A 543 16.92 -27.69 -5.24
N THR A 544 15.88 -26.89 -5.51
CA THR A 544 15.41 -25.79 -4.65
C THR A 544 14.70 -26.25 -3.38
N LEU A 545 14.23 -27.50 -3.30
CA LEU A 545 13.50 -28.01 -2.13
C LEU A 545 14.38 -28.77 -1.11
N ALA A 546 15.64 -29.08 -1.45
CA ALA A 546 16.63 -29.76 -0.59
C ALA A 546 17.02 -29.00 0.68
N GLY A 547 16.65 -27.72 0.80
CA GLY A 547 16.95 -26.87 1.96
C GLY A 547 15.73 -26.48 2.80
N LEU A 548 14.55 -27.09 2.62
CA LEU A 548 13.37 -26.72 3.41
C LEU A 548 13.56 -27.07 4.89
N SER A 549 13.53 -26.06 5.76
CA SER A 549 13.50 -26.26 7.21
C SER A 549 12.27 -27.06 7.63
N GLU A 550 12.37 -27.77 8.76
CA GLU A 550 11.27 -28.59 9.30
C GLU A 550 9.98 -27.77 9.54
N THR A 551 10.13 -26.50 9.87
CA THR A 551 9.02 -25.53 9.99
C THR A 551 8.30 -25.29 8.65
N LYS A 552 9.05 -25.21 7.54
CA LYS A 552 8.49 -25.03 6.20
C LYS A 552 7.81 -26.32 5.69
N LYS A 553 8.38 -27.50 6.00
CA LYS A 553 7.77 -28.80 5.69
C LYS A 553 6.40 -28.97 6.39
N ARG A 554 6.32 -28.62 7.68
CA ARG A 554 5.07 -28.64 8.45
C ARG A 554 4.00 -27.70 7.90
N LYS A 555 4.41 -26.51 7.47
CA LYS A 555 3.51 -25.52 6.85
C LYS A 555 2.99 -26.00 5.49
N ALA A 556 3.81 -26.69 4.70
CA ALA A 556 3.36 -27.31 3.44
C ALA A 556 2.22 -28.31 3.67
N LEU A 557 2.34 -29.16 4.69
CA LEU A 557 1.32 -30.16 5.02
C LEU A 557 0.05 -29.57 5.66
N SER A 558 0.12 -28.38 6.28
CA SER A 558 -1.07 -27.71 6.82
C SER A 558 -2.04 -27.16 5.77
N ASN A 559 -1.54 -26.84 4.56
CA ASN A 559 -2.37 -26.43 3.43
C ASN A 559 -1.70 -26.89 2.11
N PRO A 560 -1.78 -28.19 1.80
CA PRO A 560 -0.99 -28.80 0.73
C PRO A 560 -1.42 -28.31 -0.65
N VAL A 561 -2.70 -27.99 -0.84
CA VAL A 561 -3.22 -27.46 -2.12
C VAL A 561 -2.69 -26.06 -2.40
N ALA A 562 -2.78 -25.14 -1.43
CA ALA A 562 -2.27 -23.78 -1.63
C ALA A 562 -0.75 -23.76 -1.77
N TRP A 563 -0.05 -24.61 -1.00
CA TRP A 563 1.40 -24.74 -1.09
C TRP A 563 1.84 -25.26 -2.45
N LEU A 564 1.22 -26.33 -2.98
CA LEU A 564 1.56 -26.89 -4.29
C LEU A 564 1.30 -25.89 -5.44
N MET A 565 0.21 -25.12 -5.35
CA MET A 565 -0.09 -24.05 -6.31
C MET A 565 0.94 -22.90 -6.25
N SER A 566 1.34 -22.50 -5.04
CA SER A 566 2.37 -21.46 -4.86
C SER A 566 3.75 -21.93 -5.31
N LEU A 567 4.08 -23.21 -5.11
CA LEU A 567 5.31 -23.81 -5.61
C LEU A 567 5.34 -23.77 -7.15
N ALA A 568 4.25 -24.15 -7.81
CA ALA A 568 4.14 -24.08 -9.27
C ALA A 568 4.37 -22.66 -9.79
N GLN A 569 3.79 -21.66 -9.12
CA GLN A 569 3.92 -20.25 -9.51
C GLN A 569 5.33 -19.70 -9.28
N ASN A 570 5.92 -19.95 -8.12
CA ASN A 570 7.22 -19.39 -7.74
C ASN A 570 8.37 -19.97 -8.58
N GLU A 571 8.28 -21.26 -8.91
CA GLU A 571 9.30 -21.96 -9.70
C GLU A 571 8.97 -21.98 -11.21
N GLN A 572 7.92 -21.27 -11.64
CA GLN A 572 7.47 -21.19 -13.04
C GLN A 572 7.19 -22.57 -13.68
N LEU A 573 6.60 -23.49 -12.91
CA LEU A 573 6.26 -24.86 -13.33
C LEU A 573 4.80 -24.96 -13.81
N PRO A 574 4.46 -26.00 -14.62
CA PRO A 574 3.07 -26.27 -15.00
C PRO A 574 2.17 -26.45 -13.76
N LYS A 575 0.91 -26.01 -13.85
CA LYS A 575 -0.04 -26.14 -12.73
C LYS A 575 -0.32 -27.62 -12.44
N PRO A 576 -0.51 -28.00 -11.16
CA PRO A 576 -0.95 -29.34 -10.79
C PRO A 576 -2.34 -29.65 -11.37
N GLU A 577 -2.51 -30.87 -11.88
CA GLU A 577 -3.75 -31.33 -12.50
C GLU A 577 -4.44 -32.37 -11.61
N TRP A 578 -5.74 -32.20 -11.37
CA TRP A 578 -6.55 -33.15 -10.59
C TRP A 578 -7.58 -33.87 -11.46
N HIS A 579 -7.58 -35.19 -11.40
CA HIS A 579 -8.64 -36.04 -11.94
C HIS A 579 -9.47 -36.61 -10.80
N PHE A 580 -10.79 -36.56 -10.96
CA PHE A 580 -11.74 -37.06 -9.98
C PHE A 580 -12.54 -38.20 -10.56
N HIS A 581 -12.66 -39.27 -9.77
CA HIS A 581 -13.58 -40.37 -10.01
C HIS A 581 -14.50 -40.48 -8.80
N THR A 582 -15.78 -40.76 -9.06
CA THR A 582 -16.77 -40.96 -8.01
C THR A 582 -17.36 -42.35 -8.19
N ASP A 583 -17.34 -43.14 -7.14
CA ASP A 583 -17.90 -44.49 -7.10
C ASP A 583 -18.78 -44.68 -5.85
N GLY A 584 -19.61 -45.72 -5.83
CA GLY A 584 -20.51 -46.03 -4.73
C GLY A 584 -21.93 -45.45 -4.88
N PRO A 585 -22.86 -45.86 -4.01
CA PRO A 585 -24.25 -45.45 -4.10
C PRO A 585 -24.41 -43.96 -3.77
N SER A 586 -25.45 -43.32 -4.29
CA SER A 586 -25.71 -41.87 -4.14
C SER A 586 -25.79 -41.38 -2.69
N HIS A 587 -26.06 -42.28 -1.73
CA HIS A 587 -26.11 -42.00 -0.29
C HIS A 587 -24.77 -42.18 0.44
N ALA A 588 -23.74 -42.74 -0.21
CA ALA A 588 -22.39 -42.90 0.33
C ALA A 588 -21.33 -42.81 -0.80
N PRO A 589 -21.24 -41.67 -1.51
CA PRO A 589 -20.30 -41.52 -2.61
C PRO A 589 -18.86 -41.51 -2.11
N ARG A 590 -18.02 -42.36 -2.70
CA ARG A 590 -16.57 -42.38 -2.51
C ARG A 590 -15.94 -41.56 -3.63
N PHE A 591 -15.19 -40.51 -3.27
CA PHE A 591 -14.47 -39.69 -4.22
C PHE A 591 -13.01 -40.07 -4.22
N THR A 592 -12.50 -40.52 -5.36
CA THR A 592 -11.08 -40.71 -5.62
C THR A 592 -10.55 -39.48 -6.35
N ALA A 593 -9.50 -38.86 -5.82
CA ALA A 593 -8.79 -37.80 -6.50
C ALA A 593 -7.36 -38.26 -6.81
N THR A 594 -6.91 -38.02 -8.03
CA THR A 594 -5.52 -38.22 -8.44
C THR A 594 -4.95 -36.87 -8.88
N VAL A 595 -3.83 -36.46 -8.29
CA VAL A 595 -3.10 -35.24 -8.65
C VAL A 595 -1.80 -35.60 -9.36
N HIS A 596 -1.51 -34.91 -10.46
CA HIS A 596 -0.24 -34.99 -11.17
C HIS A 596 0.50 -33.66 -11.10
N PHE A 597 1.77 -33.68 -10.74
CA PHE A 597 2.63 -32.50 -10.70
C PHE A 597 4.10 -32.89 -10.87
N VAL A 598 4.75 -32.37 -11.91
CA VAL A 598 6.20 -32.49 -12.16
C VAL A 598 6.70 -33.95 -12.05
N GLY A 599 6.00 -34.88 -12.71
CA GLY A 599 6.35 -36.30 -12.71
C GLY A 599 6.02 -37.07 -11.42
N CYS A 600 5.50 -36.40 -10.39
CA CYS A 600 4.95 -37.04 -9.19
C CYS A 600 3.43 -37.20 -9.30
N THR A 601 2.91 -38.25 -8.67
CA THR A 601 1.46 -38.53 -8.61
C THR A 601 1.06 -38.86 -7.18
N GLY A 602 -0.07 -38.31 -6.73
CA GLY A 602 -0.70 -38.66 -5.46
C GLY A 602 -2.16 -39.00 -5.67
N THR A 603 -2.61 -40.12 -5.11
CA THR A 603 -3.99 -40.59 -5.22
C THR A 603 -4.55 -40.86 -3.83
N ALA A 604 -5.76 -40.38 -3.56
CA ALA A 604 -6.45 -40.66 -2.31
C ALA A 604 -7.97 -40.67 -2.46
N ASP A 605 -8.61 -41.43 -1.58
CA ASP A 605 -10.07 -41.53 -1.48
C ASP A 605 -10.59 -40.78 -0.26
N ALA A 606 -11.77 -40.15 -0.39
CA ALA A 606 -12.48 -39.57 0.76
C ALA A 606 -13.99 -39.51 0.53
N GLY A 607 -14.75 -39.26 1.61
CA GLY A 607 -16.20 -39.08 1.58
C GLY A 607 -16.68 -37.74 0.99
N SER A 608 -15.77 -36.86 0.54
CA SER A 608 -16.12 -35.67 -0.24
C SER A 608 -15.04 -35.33 -1.27
N LYS A 609 -15.44 -34.69 -2.37
CA LYS A 609 -14.52 -34.25 -3.44
C LYS A 609 -13.40 -33.33 -2.92
N SER A 610 -13.72 -32.44 -1.98
CA SER A 610 -12.74 -31.53 -1.36
C SER A 610 -11.75 -32.27 -0.45
N ALA A 611 -12.24 -33.23 0.34
CA ALA A 611 -11.36 -34.05 1.19
C ALA A 611 -10.44 -34.94 0.35
N ALA A 612 -10.95 -35.53 -0.74
CA ALA A 612 -10.15 -36.34 -1.65
C ALA A 612 -9.06 -35.49 -2.33
N LYS A 613 -9.39 -34.26 -2.73
CA LYS A 613 -8.43 -33.29 -3.28
C LYS A 613 -7.31 -32.97 -2.29
N ILE A 614 -7.64 -32.70 -1.01
CA ILE A 614 -6.62 -32.40 0.01
C ILE A 614 -5.76 -33.63 0.29
N ALA A 615 -6.36 -34.81 0.46
CA ALA A 615 -5.65 -36.05 0.78
C ALA A 615 -4.70 -36.50 -0.35
N SER A 616 -5.15 -36.44 -1.61
CA SER A 616 -4.31 -36.75 -2.78
C SER A 616 -3.14 -35.78 -2.92
N THR A 617 -3.37 -34.49 -2.64
CA THR A 617 -2.33 -33.47 -2.63
C THR A 617 -1.35 -33.65 -1.48
N THR A 618 -1.82 -34.05 -0.30
CA THR A 618 -0.96 -34.39 0.85
C THR A 618 -0.01 -35.53 0.48
N THR A 619 -0.56 -36.59 -0.11
CA THR A 619 0.19 -37.76 -0.58
C THR A 619 1.28 -37.36 -1.59
N LEU A 620 0.95 -36.48 -2.53
CA LEU A 620 1.92 -35.98 -3.52
C LEU A 620 3.00 -35.08 -2.88
N VAL A 621 2.63 -34.20 -1.94
CA VAL A 621 3.58 -33.33 -1.24
C VAL A 621 4.54 -34.16 -0.39
N GLU A 622 4.06 -35.20 0.29
CA GLU A 622 4.91 -36.15 1.03
C GLU A 622 5.87 -36.90 0.10
N ALA A 623 5.40 -37.33 -1.08
CA ALA A 623 6.26 -37.95 -2.09
C ALA A 623 7.34 -36.99 -2.62
N ILE A 624 7.01 -35.72 -2.84
CA ILE A 624 7.99 -34.69 -3.21
C ILE A 624 9.01 -34.50 -2.10
N LEU A 625 8.56 -34.35 -0.85
CA LEU A 625 9.42 -34.12 0.32
C LEU A 625 10.33 -35.30 0.69
N THR A 626 10.01 -36.52 0.24
CA THR A 626 10.79 -37.74 0.48
C THR A 626 11.73 -38.11 -0.69
N GLN A 627 11.54 -37.53 -1.87
CA GLN A 627 12.45 -37.67 -3.03
C GLN A 627 13.59 -36.63 -3.02
N ILE A 628 13.61 -35.77 -2.01
CA ILE A 628 14.60 -34.74 -1.71
C ILE A 628 15.48 -35.24 -0.58
#